data_AF-A0A9D6RJS2-F1
#
_entry.id   AF-A0A9D6RJS2-F1
#
_cell.length_a   1.000
_cell.length_b   1.000
_cell.length_c   1.000
_cell.angle_alpha   90.00
_cell.angle_beta   90.00
_cell.angle_gamma   90.00
#
_symmetry.space_group_name_H-M   'P 1'
#
loop_
_entity.id
_entity.type
_entity.pdbx_description
1 polymer ?
#
loop_
_entity_poly.entity_id
_entity_poly.type
_entity_poly.pdbx_seq_one_letter_code
_entity_poly.pdbx_strand_id
1 'polypeptide(L)'
;MWGSQIREARLQLDWTIADLARAVGVSYRTIIRWEHDQNFPAPEVLQKLANVTGTILEVSFHPRRFLDPYRLCSCGRILPPRRRRWCSDSCPKRPP
;
A
#
# COMPACT_ATOMS: atom_id res chain seq x y z
N MET A 1 -14.31 3.50 -5.57
CA MET A 1 -13.47 2.37 -6.01
C MET A 1 -12.20 2.97 -6.59
N TRP A 2 -11.03 2.45 -6.22
CA TRP A 2 -9.75 3.10 -6.53
C TRP A 2 -9.22 2.67 -7.90
N GLY A 3 -9.34 1.38 -8.21
CA GLY A 3 -8.93 0.81 -9.48
C GLY A 3 -9.66 1.39 -10.69
N SER A 4 -10.94 1.76 -10.52
CA SER A 4 -11.72 2.43 -11.56
C SER A 4 -11.18 3.83 -11.89
N GLN A 5 -10.74 4.60 -10.89
CA GLN A 5 -10.16 5.94 -11.11
C GLN A 5 -8.86 5.86 -11.92
N ILE A 6 -7.99 4.90 -11.61
CA ILE A 6 -6.75 4.68 -12.38
C ILE A 6 -7.09 4.30 -13.82
N ARG A 7 -8.07 3.43 -14.02
CA ARG A 7 -8.50 3.00 -15.35
C ARG A 7 -9.06 4.18 -16.15
N GLU A 8 -9.90 5.01 -15.55
CA GLU A 8 -10.46 6.20 -16.20
C GLU A 8 -9.37 7.20 -16.58
N ALA A 9 -8.45 7.50 -15.65
CA ALA A 9 -7.33 8.40 -15.92
C ALA A 9 -6.44 7.87 -17.06
N ARG A 10 -6.22 6.55 -17.12
CA ARG A 10 -5.48 5.92 -18.22
C ARG A 10 -6.21 6.05 -19.55
N LEU A 11 -7.54 5.83 -19.56
CA LEU A 11 -8.36 5.92 -20.76
C LEU A 11 -8.48 7.35 -21.28
N GLN A 12 -8.52 8.35 -20.39
CA GLN A 12 -8.50 9.76 -20.79
C GLN A 12 -7.22 10.17 -21.51
N LEU A 13 -6.12 9.45 -21.29
CA LEU A 13 -4.83 9.69 -21.93
C LEU A 13 -4.61 8.80 -23.16
N ASP A 14 -5.58 7.94 -23.53
CA ASP A 14 -5.44 6.91 -24.57
C ASP A 14 -4.22 5.97 -24.35
N TRP A 15 -3.84 5.77 -23.09
CA TRP A 15 -2.66 4.97 -22.77
C TRP A 15 -2.99 3.49 -22.59
N THR A 16 -2.07 2.64 -23.06
CA THR A 16 -2.12 1.22 -22.72
C THR A 16 -1.63 1.01 -21.28
N ILE A 17 -1.94 -0.16 -20.72
CA ILE A 17 -1.43 -0.57 -19.40
C ILE A 17 0.11 -0.57 -19.40
N ALA A 18 0.74 -0.91 -20.53
CA ALA A 18 2.19 -0.94 -20.67
C ALA A 18 2.80 0.48 -20.66
N ASP A 19 2.12 1.46 -21.25
CA ASP A 19 2.58 2.85 -21.28
C ASP A 19 2.51 3.49 -19.89
N LEU A 20 1.39 3.28 -19.18
CA LEU A 20 1.26 3.72 -17.79
C LEU A 20 2.30 3.04 -16.89
N ALA A 21 2.52 1.74 -17.06
CA ALA A 21 3.53 0.99 -16.32
C ALA A 21 4.96 1.55 -16.56
N ARG A 22 5.29 1.89 -17.82
CA ARG A 22 6.57 2.48 -18.21
C ARG A 22 6.76 3.88 -17.61
N ALA A 23 5.74 4.73 -17.67
CA ALA A 23 5.78 6.09 -17.14
C ALA A 23 5.96 6.11 -15.62
N VAL A 24 5.31 5.19 -14.90
CA VAL A 24 5.39 5.09 -13.44
C VAL A 24 6.62 4.30 -12.96
N GLY A 25 7.20 3.47 -13.84
CA GLY A 25 8.36 2.61 -13.53
C GLY A 25 8.00 1.36 -12.75
N VAL A 26 6.84 0.75 -13.05
CA VAL A 26 6.36 -0.47 -12.40
C VAL A 26 6.04 -1.56 -13.42
N SER A 27 5.82 -2.79 -12.96
CA SER A 27 5.41 -3.88 -13.86
C SER A 27 3.96 -3.72 -14.32
N TYR A 28 3.64 -4.14 -15.54
CA TYR A 28 2.26 -4.15 -16.05
C TYR A 28 1.30 -4.94 -15.15
N ARG A 29 1.77 -6.05 -14.54
CA ARG A 29 0.99 -6.85 -13.57
C ARG A 29 0.61 -6.03 -12.34
N THR A 30 1.46 -5.10 -11.94
CA THR A 30 1.20 -4.21 -10.81
C THR A 30 0.04 -3.28 -11.13
N ILE A 31 0.01 -2.69 -12.33
CA ILE A 31 -1.10 -1.83 -12.78
C ILE A 31 -2.42 -2.62 -12.83
N ILE A 32 -2.42 -3.82 -13.41
CA ILE A 32 -3.61 -4.69 -13.45
C ILE A 32 -4.15 -4.95 -12.03
N ARG A 33 -3.28 -5.27 -11.08
CA ARG A 33 -3.69 -5.49 -9.69
C ARG A 33 -4.28 -4.23 -9.04
N TRP A 34 -3.81 -3.04 -9.41
CA TRP A 34 -4.36 -1.79 -8.93
C TRP A 34 -5.72 -1.49 -9.57
N GLU A 35 -5.87 -1.67 -10.89
CA GLU A 35 -7.15 -1.49 -11.59
C GLU A 35 -8.24 -2.45 -11.08
N HIS A 36 -7.87 -3.62 -10.57
CA HIS A 36 -8.77 -4.60 -9.96
C HIS A 36 -8.93 -4.47 -8.43
N ASP A 37 -8.44 -3.39 -7.81
CA ASP A 37 -8.50 -3.18 -6.35
C ASP A 37 -7.84 -4.31 -5.52
N GLN A 38 -6.99 -5.14 -6.12
CA GLN A 38 -6.33 -6.29 -5.46
C GLN A 38 -5.14 -5.86 -4.59
N ASN A 39 -4.53 -4.72 -4.91
CA ASN A 39 -3.42 -4.17 -4.17
C ASN A 39 -3.45 -2.64 -4.24
N PHE A 40 -2.89 -1.97 -3.24
CA PHE A 40 -2.76 -0.52 -3.25
C PHE A 40 -1.35 -0.11 -3.71
N PRO A 41 -1.20 1.01 -4.44
CA PRO A 41 0.10 1.63 -4.66
C PRO A 41 0.67 2.19 -3.34
N ALA A 42 1.99 2.33 -3.27
CA ALA A 42 2.66 3.00 -2.16
C ALA A 42 2.51 4.53 -2.30
N PRO A 43 2.61 5.33 -1.23
CA PRO A 43 2.48 6.80 -1.29
C PRO A 43 3.45 7.45 -2.30
N GLU A 44 4.67 6.94 -2.42
CA GLU A 44 5.64 7.42 -3.42
C GLU A 44 5.17 7.19 -4.86
N VAL A 45 4.53 6.05 -5.10
CA VAL A 45 4.05 5.66 -6.43
C VAL A 45 2.75 6.38 -6.78
N LEU A 46 1.95 6.72 -5.77
CA LEU A 46 0.78 7.56 -5.91
C LEU A 46 1.12 8.96 -6.41
N GLN A 47 2.17 9.56 -5.86
CA GLN A 47 2.67 10.85 -6.36
C GLN A 47 3.11 10.75 -7.81
N LYS A 48 3.82 9.68 -8.19
CA LYS A 48 4.19 9.44 -9.59
C LYS A 48 2.97 9.28 -10.49
N LEU A 49 1.97 8.51 -10.05
CA LEU A 49 0.72 8.34 -10.79
C LEU A 49 0.02 9.68 -11.00
N ALA A 50 -0.17 10.47 -9.95
CA ALA A 50 -0.82 11.78 -10.03
C ALA A 50 -0.06 12.75 -10.94
N ASN A 51 1.27 12.75 -10.89
CA ASN A 51 2.11 13.58 -11.77
C ASN A 51 1.98 13.17 -13.24
N VAL A 52 1.87 11.87 -13.50
CA VAL A 52 1.80 11.31 -14.84
C VAL A 52 0.40 11.46 -15.43
N THR A 53 -0.65 11.26 -14.63
CA THR A 53 -2.02 11.32 -15.09
C THR A 53 -2.62 12.73 -15.06
N GLY A 54 -1.98 13.67 -14.36
CA GLY A 54 -2.50 15.03 -14.17
C GLY A 54 -3.77 15.09 -13.33
N THR A 55 -4.14 13.99 -12.68
CA THR A 55 -5.37 13.86 -11.89
C THR A 55 -5.04 13.61 -10.42
N ILE A 56 -5.84 14.23 -9.55
CA ILE A 56 -5.78 13.98 -8.12
C ILE A 56 -6.49 12.65 -7.88
N LEU A 57 -5.70 11.59 -7.62
CA LEU A 57 -6.24 10.30 -7.25
C LEU A 57 -6.54 10.31 -5.74
N GLU A 58 -7.82 10.36 -5.37
CA GLU A 58 -8.24 10.40 -3.96
C GLU A 58 -7.95 9.09 -3.24
N VAL A 59 -6.92 9.10 -2.39
CA VAL A 59 -6.53 7.93 -1.61
C VAL A 59 -7.50 7.73 -0.45
N SER A 60 -8.45 6.82 -0.61
CA SER A 60 -9.13 6.22 0.53
C SER A 60 -8.15 5.35 1.30
N PHE A 61 -7.77 5.77 2.51
CA PHE A 61 -6.90 5.02 3.41
C PHE A 61 -7.45 3.60 3.63
N HIS A 62 -6.87 2.60 2.94
CA HIS A 62 -7.21 1.21 3.18
C HIS A 62 -6.27 0.63 4.26
N PRO A 63 -6.80 0.14 5.40
CA PRO A 63 -6.00 -0.15 6.59
C PRO A 63 -4.95 -1.25 6.42
N ARG A 64 -4.99 -2.05 5.34
CA ARG A 64 -4.11 -3.22 5.13
C ARG A 64 -2.61 -2.89 5.04
N ARG A 65 -2.23 -1.62 4.83
CA ARG A 65 -0.83 -1.20 4.74
C ARG A 65 -0.34 -0.34 5.90
N PHE A 66 -1.25 0.13 6.76
CA PHE A 66 -0.93 1.10 7.81
C PHE A 66 -1.49 0.77 9.20
N LEU A 67 -2.20 -0.36 9.38
CA LEU A 67 -2.55 -0.86 10.70
C LEU A 67 -1.65 -2.03 11.12
N ASP A 68 -0.39 -1.73 11.43
CA ASP A 68 0.19 -2.26 12.66
C ASP A 68 1.39 -1.41 13.09
N PRO A 69 1.21 -0.13 13.47
CA PRO A 69 2.35 0.59 14.01
C PRO A 69 2.76 -0.03 15.33
N TYR A 70 1.83 -0.49 16.18
CA TYR A 70 2.13 -1.05 17.49
C TYR A 70 1.05 -2.04 17.97
N ARG A 71 1.19 -3.35 17.72
CA ARG A 71 0.55 -4.34 18.60
C ARG A 71 1.15 -4.18 19.99
N LEU A 72 0.32 -3.75 20.93
CA LEU A 72 0.67 -3.78 22.33
C LEU A 72 0.69 -5.24 22.79
N CYS A 73 1.82 -5.68 23.32
CA CYS A 73 1.85 -6.85 24.20
C CYS A 73 0.85 -6.62 25.35
N SER A 74 0.26 -7.67 25.92
CA SER A 74 -0.50 -7.61 27.18
C SER A 74 0.32 -7.00 28.35
N CYS A 75 1.64 -6.97 28.19
CA CYS A 75 2.61 -6.31 29.06
C CYS A 75 2.87 -4.82 28.77
N GLY A 76 2.17 -4.20 27.82
CA GLY A 76 2.28 -2.77 27.47
C GLY A 76 3.45 -2.40 26.55
N ARG A 77 4.26 -3.36 26.09
CA ARG A 77 5.39 -3.09 25.19
C ARG A 77 4.96 -3.08 23.72
N ILE A 78 5.50 -2.11 22.97
CA ILE A 78 5.42 -1.98 21.52
C ILE A 78 6.15 -3.16 20.84
N LEU A 79 5.44 -3.95 20.01
CA LEU A 79 6.04 -5.04 19.21
C LEU A 79 6.51 -4.53 17.83
N PRO A 80 7.72 -4.90 17.36
CA PRO A 80 8.19 -4.54 16.02
C PRO A 80 7.47 -5.34 14.92
N PRO A 81 7.33 -4.79 13.70
CA PRO A 81 6.39 -5.27 12.67
C PRO A 81 6.74 -6.60 11.99
N ARG A 82 7.84 -7.28 12.35
CA ARG A 82 8.38 -8.41 11.59
C ARG A 82 8.87 -9.62 12.40
N ARG A 83 8.19 -10.02 13.47
CA ARG A 83 8.36 -11.37 14.05
C ARG A 83 7.02 -12.00 14.39
N ARG A 84 6.59 -12.99 13.60
CA ARG A 84 5.37 -13.80 13.80
C ARG A 84 5.46 -14.78 14.98
N ARG A 85 6.49 -14.68 15.82
CA ARG A 85 6.76 -15.68 16.85
C ARG A 85 7.00 -15.02 18.21
N TRP A 86 6.02 -15.30 19.07
CA TRP A 86 6.07 -15.48 20.52
C TRP A 86 5.54 -14.33 21.38
N CYS A 87 4.24 -14.44 21.67
CA CYS A 87 3.74 -14.24 23.02
C CYS A 87 3.38 -15.63 23.57
N SER A 88 4.35 -16.33 24.14
CA SER A 88 4.09 -17.46 25.04
C SER A 88 4.27 -16.98 26.49
N ASP A 89 3.79 -17.77 27.46
CA ASP A 89 3.72 -17.50 28.92
C ASP A 89 5.06 -17.16 29.62
N SER A 90 6.12 -16.91 28.87
CA SER A 90 7.49 -16.69 29.32
C SER A 90 7.97 -15.26 29.02
N CYS A 91 7.13 -14.25 29.25
CA CYS A 91 7.59 -12.85 29.21
C CYS A 91 8.65 -12.68 30.32
N PRO A 92 9.93 -12.38 29.99
CA PRO A 92 10.97 -12.31 31.00
C PRO A 92 10.68 -11.12 31.92
N LYS A 93 10.43 -11.40 33.21
CA LYS A 93 10.48 -10.32 34.20
C LYS A 93 11.93 -9.83 34.28
N ARG A 94 12.05 -8.50 34.24
CA ARG A 94 13.15 -7.67 34.81
C ARG A 94 14.42 -7.48 33.97
N PRO A 95 15.12 -6.33 34.13
CA PRO A 95 15.84 -5.99 35.38
C PRO A 95 15.84 -4.49 35.77
N PRO A 96 16.51 -4.12 36.89
CA PRO A 96 16.08 -4.26 38.29
C PRO A 96 14.81 -3.45 38.65
#